data_AF-A0A7X3KCQ3-F1
#
_entry.id   AF-A0A7X3KCQ3-F1
#
_cell.length_a   1.000
_cell.length_b   1.000
_cell.length_c   1.000
_cell.angle_alpha   90.00
_cell.angle_beta   90.00
_cell.angle_gamma   90.00
#
_symmetry.space_group_name_H-M   'P 1'
#
loop_
_entity.id
_entity.type
_entity.pdbx_description
1 polymer ?
#
loop_
_entity_poly.entity_id
_entity_poly.type
_entity_poly.pdbx_seq_one_letter_code
_entity_poly.pdbx_strand_id
1 'polypeptide(L)'
;MPTYPGETETITYKRAKSKGRKQAILNQFQAEEVHHRLEECVCPDCDGDLKEIGTELKRRELVFIPAQLKRLDHIQHAYKCLTCSEKSD
;
A
#
# COMPACT_ATOMS: atom_id res chain seq x y z
N MET A 1 30.89 -15.59 -44.12
CA MET A 1 30.00 -14.41 -43.98
C MET A 1 30.48 -13.62 -42.78
N PRO A 2 31.09 -12.44 -42.94
CA PRO A 2 31.50 -11.65 -41.79
C PRO A 2 30.28 -10.96 -41.19
N THR A 3 29.90 -11.33 -39.96
CA THR A 3 28.89 -10.62 -39.18
C THR A 3 29.56 -9.40 -38.55
N TYR A 4 29.36 -8.22 -39.13
CA TYR A 4 29.77 -6.95 -38.53
C TYR A 4 28.87 -6.68 -37.31
N PRO A 5 29.41 -6.58 -36.09
CA PRO A 5 28.64 -6.08 -34.97
C PRO A 5 28.41 -4.59 -35.22
N GLY A 6 27.19 -4.23 -35.63
CA GLY A 6 26.80 -2.84 -35.84
C GLY A 6 26.86 -2.04 -34.54
N GLU A 7 27.27 -0.79 -34.64
CA GLU A 7 27.35 0.14 -33.50
C GLU A 7 25.94 0.43 -32.97
N THR A 8 25.77 0.38 -31.64
CA THR A 8 24.48 0.65 -30.99
C THR A 8 24.39 2.10 -30.55
N GLU A 9 23.44 2.85 -31.10
CA GLU A 9 23.12 4.21 -30.67
C GLU A 9 22.02 4.22 -29.60
N THR A 10 22.09 5.17 -28.67
CA THR A 10 21.11 5.30 -27.58
C THR A 10 20.14 6.44 -27.89
N ILE A 11 18.83 6.15 -27.94
CA ILE A 11 17.79 7.15 -28.17
C ILE A 11 17.17 7.61 -26.84
N THR A 12 17.27 8.90 -26.53
CA THR A 12 16.55 9.54 -25.41
C THR A 12 15.34 10.32 -25.89
N TYR A 13 14.18 10.09 -25.28
CA TYR A 13 12.94 10.80 -25.59
C TYR A 13 12.18 11.21 -24.32
N LYS A 14 11.35 12.25 -24.42
CA LYS A 14 10.47 12.71 -23.34
C LYS A 14 9.08 12.11 -23.55
N ARG A 15 8.47 11.59 -22.49
CA ARG A 15 7.09 11.07 -22.52
C ARG A 15 6.26 11.61 -21.38
N ALA A 16 5.00 11.92 -21.65
CA ALA A 16 4.02 12.20 -20.61
C ALA A 16 3.62 10.88 -19.93
N LYS A 17 3.68 10.83 -18.60
CA LYS A 17 3.15 9.69 -17.83
C LYS A 17 1.69 10.00 -17.48
N SER A 18 0.76 9.12 -17.86
CA SER A 18 -0.62 9.22 -17.40
C SER A 18 -0.70 8.88 -15.91
N LYS A 19 -1.32 9.79 -15.12
CA LYS A 19 -1.62 9.54 -13.72
C LYS A 19 -2.70 8.45 -13.61
N GLY A 20 -2.63 7.60 -12.60
CA GLY A 20 -3.65 6.58 -12.34
C GLY A 20 -3.55 5.28 -13.15
N ARG A 21 -2.64 5.16 -14.13
CA ARG A 21 -2.45 3.90 -14.89
C ARG A 21 -2.19 2.69 -14.00
N LYS A 22 -1.40 2.84 -12.94
CA LYS A 22 -1.15 1.78 -11.95
C LYS A 22 -2.45 1.36 -11.26
N GLN A 23 -3.26 2.33 -10.82
CA GLN A 23 -4.54 2.06 -10.17
C GLN A 23 -5.50 1.31 -11.10
N ALA A 24 -5.58 1.72 -12.37
CA ALA A 24 -6.42 1.07 -13.37
C ALA A 24 -6.02 -0.39 -13.60
N ILE A 25 -4.72 -0.70 -13.63
CA ILE A 25 -4.22 -2.08 -13.73
C ILE A 25 -4.58 -2.87 -12.47
N LEU A 26 -4.33 -2.31 -11.28
CA LEU A 26 -4.65 -2.97 -10.01
C LEU A 26 -6.14 -3.24 -9.84
N ASN A 27 -7.02 -2.39 -10.38
CA ASN A 27 -8.47 -2.56 -10.31
C ASN A 27 -9.02 -3.71 -11.15
N GLN A 28 -8.20 -4.32 -12.03
CA GLN A 28 -8.60 -5.48 -12.83
C GLN A 28 -8.52 -6.81 -12.08
N PHE A 29 -7.81 -6.84 -10.94
CA PHE A 29 -7.61 -8.05 -10.15
C PHE A 29 -8.56 -8.10 -8.96
N GLN A 30 -8.91 -9.31 -8.52
CA GLN A 30 -9.74 -9.54 -7.34
C GLN A 30 -9.08 -8.93 -6.10
N ALA A 31 -9.83 -8.10 -5.37
CA ALA A 31 -9.37 -7.48 -4.13
C ALA A 31 -9.62 -8.39 -2.93
N GLU A 32 -8.63 -8.49 -2.05
CA GLU A 32 -8.70 -9.21 -0.78
C GLU A 32 -8.09 -8.31 0.31
N GLU A 33 -8.84 -8.11 1.39
CA GLU A 33 -8.50 -7.13 2.42
C GLU A 33 -7.71 -7.79 3.55
N VAL A 34 -6.59 -7.18 3.91
CA VAL A 34 -5.75 -7.61 5.04
C VAL A 34 -5.78 -6.53 6.10
N HIS A 35 -6.44 -6.82 7.21
CA HIS A 35 -6.60 -5.91 8.34
C HIS A 35 -5.44 -6.04 9.33
N HIS A 36 -4.68 -4.95 9.47
CA HIS A 36 -3.64 -4.82 10.48
C HIS A 36 -4.21 -4.10 11.70
N ARG A 37 -4.66 -4.90 12.67
CA ARG A 37 -5.17 -4.43 13.97
C ARG A 37 -4.07 -4.48 15.01
N LEU A 38 -4.17 -3.61 16.01
CA LEU A 38 -3.27 -3.65 17.15
C LEU A 38 -3.67 -4.82 18.07
N GLU A 39 -2.71 -5.63 18.50
CA GLU A 39 -2.96 -6.77 19.40
C GLU A 39 -3.19 -6.30 20.85
N GLU A 40 -2.41 -5.32 21.29
CA GLU A 40 -2.50 -4.72 22.61
C GLU A 40 -3.06 -3.29 22.50
N CYS A 41 -4.35 -3.12 22.79
CA CYS A 41 -5.02 -1.81 22.78
C CYS A 41 -4.75 -1.00 24.05
N VAL A 42 -3.48 -0.90 24.47
CA VAL A 42 -3.07 -0.16 25.67
C VAL A 42 -2.18 1.01 25.26
N CYS A 43 -2.46 2.20 25.80
CA CYS A 43 -1.67 3.39 25.53
C CYS A 43 -0.32 3.31 26.25
N PRO A 44 0.82 3.48 25.56
CA PRO A 44 2.14 3.38 26.18
C PRO A 44 2.46 4.51 27.17
N ASP A 45 1.71 5.61 27.14
CA ASP A 45 1.98 6.79 27.98
C ASP A 45 1.15 6.83 29.28
N CYS A 46 -0.02 6.20 29.30
CA CYS A 46 -0.94 6.27 30.44
C CYS A 46 -1.58 4.94 30.83
N ASP A 47 -1.21 3.85 30.17
CA ASP A 47 -1.78 2.51 30.33
C ASP A 47 -3.31 2.44 30.15
N GLY A 48 -3.91 3.50 29.59
CA GLY A 48 -5.33 3.57 29.31
C GLY A 48 -5.73 2.88 28.01
N ASP A 49 -7.01 2.54 27.89
CA ASP A 49 -7.52 1.84 26.71
C ASP A 49 -7.42 2.68 25.43
N LEU A 50 -6.91 2.07 24.37
CA LEU A 50 -6.91 2.61 23.02
C LEU A 50 -8.22 2.25 22.32
N LYS A 51 -8.96 3.27 21.89
CA LYS A 51 -10.19 3.13 21.09
C LYS A 51 -9.89 3.28 19.62
N GLU A 52 -10.40 2.37 18.80
CA GLU A 52 -10.32 2.48 17.35
C GLU A 52 -11.11 3.69 16.85
N ILE A 53 -10.50 4.53 16.01
CA ILE A 53 -11.09 5.75 15.45
C ILE A 53 -11.45 5.56 13.98
N GLY A 54 -10.73 4.68 13.27
CA GLY A 54 -10.97 4.45 11.86
C GLY A 54 -9.90 3.59 11.22
N THR A 55 -9.98 3.48 9.91
CA THR A 55 -9.12 2.62 9.10
C THR A 55 -8.58 3.39 7.91
N GLU A 56 -7.32 3.14 7.57
CA GLU A 56 -6.66 3.74 6.41
C GLU A 56 -6.07 2.65 5.50
N LEU A 57 -6.30 2.78 4.19
CA LEU A 57 -5.67 1.91 3.19
C LEU A 57 -4.21 2.32 3.01
N LYS A 58 -3.28 1.56 3.60
CA LYS A 58 -1.84 1.89 3.59
C LYS A 58 -1.18 1.59 2.25
N ARG A 59 -1.52 0.46 1.63
CA ARG A 59 -0.94 0.05 0.34
C ARG A 59 -1.80 -1.01 -0.35
N ARG A 60 -1.58 -1.14 -1.66
CA ARG A 60 -2.14 -2.21 -2.50
C ARG A 60 -1.01 -3.00 -3.13
N GLU A 61 -1.03 -4.31 -2.97
CA GLU A 61 -0.01 -5.23 -3.46
C GLU A 61 -0.63 -6.25 -4.43
N LEU A 62 0.17 -6.81 -5.33
CA LEU A 62 -0.25 -7.92 -6.18
C LEU A 62 0.43 -9.19 -5.69
N VAL A 63 -0.35 -10.22 -5.41
CA VAL A 63 0.13 -11.55 -5.07
C VAL A 63 -0.04 -12.45 -6.27
N PHE A 64 1.07 -13.09 -6.65
CA PHE A 64 1.09 -14.13 -7.66
C PHE A 64 0.76 -15.47 -7.01
N ILE A 65 -0.34 -16.06 -7.45
CA ILE A 65 -0.72 -17.44 -7.17
C ILE A 65 -0.55 -18.17 -8.50
N PRO A 66 -0.05 -19.41 -8.56
CA PRO A 66 0.04 -20.12 -9.83
C PRO A 66 -1.29 -20.04 -10.61
N ALA A 67 -1.20 -19.56 -11.87
CA ALA A 67 -2.31 -19.27 -12.78
C ALA A 67 -3.22 -18.05 -12.45
N GLN A 68 -3.01 -17.33 -11.34
CA GLN A 68 -3.86 -16.22 -10.92
C GLN A 68 -3.10 -15.05 -10.30
N LEU A 69 -3.62 -13.84 -10.46
CA LEU A 69 -3.15 -12.65 -9.76
C LEU A 69 -4.27 -12.11 -8.88
N LYS A 70 -3.94 -11.77 -7.64
CA LYS A 70 -4.86 -11.13 -6.70
C LYS A 70 -4.28 -9.82 -6.21
N ARG A 71 -5.15 -8.87 -5.88
CA ARG A 71 -4.78 -7.63 -5.23
C ARG A 71 -5.02 -7.74 -3.73
N LEU A 72 -3.97 -7.59 -2.92
CA LEU A 72 -4.09 -7.43 -1.48
C LEU A 72 -4.18 -5.94 -1.12
N ASP A 73 -5.25 -5.57 -0.45
CA ASP A 73 -5.49 -4.23 0.05
C ASP A 73 -5.19 -4.22 1.56
N HIS A 74 -4.07 -3.62 1.95
CA HIS A 74 -3.62 -3.58 3.33
C HIS A 74 -4.24 -2.41 4.08
N ILE A 75 -5.14 -2.71 5.00
CA ILE A 75 -5.90 -1.75 5.79
C ILE A 75 -5.29 -1.69 7.18
N GLN A 76 -4.83 -0.52 7.60
CA GLN A 76 -4.33 -0.30 8.95
C GLN A 76 -5.39 0.41 9.79
N HIS A 77 -5.63 -0.15 10.98
CA HIS A 77 -6.53 0.45 11.95
C HIS A 77 -5.80 1.54 12.74
N ALA A 78 -6.47 2.68 12.94
CA ALA A 78 -5.98 3.82 13.70
C ALA A 78 -6.69 3.88 15.05
N TYR A 79 -5.92 4.18 16.10
CA TYR A 79 -6.39 4.15 17.49
C TYR A 79 -6.10 5.48 18.19
N LYS A 80 -6.96 5.88 19.13
CA LYS A 80 -6.77 7.02 20.05
C LYS A 80 -6.77 6.52 21.47
N CYS A 81 -5.93 7.14 22.30
CA CYS A 81 -6.20 7.14 23.73
C CYS A 81 -7.17 8.27 24.05
N LEU A 82 -8.27 7.96 24.76
CA LEU A 82 -9.23 8.97 25.19
C LEU A 82 -8.63 9.87 26.28
N THR A 83 -7.98 9.25 27.28
CA THR A 83 -7.39 9.95 28.42
C THR A 83 -6.26 10.90 28.02
N CYS A 84 -5.36 10.50 27.11
CA CYS A 84 -4.32 11.40 26.61
C CYS A 84 -4.89 12.51 25.72
N SER A 85 -5.96 12.23 24.99
CA SER A 85 -6.60 13.23 24.14
C SER A 85 -7.31 14.33 24.93
N GLU A 86 -7.87 14.00 26.10
CA GLU A 86 -8.56 14.98 26.94
C GLU A 86 -7.60 15.84 27.76
N LYS A 87 -6.40 15.33 28.05
CA LYS A 87 -5.36 16.05 28.81
C LYS A 87 -4.59 17.08 27.97
N SER A 88 -4.76 17.08 26.65
CA SER A 88 -4.07 17.97 25.72
C SER A 88 -4.86 19.21 25.32
N ASP A 89 -6.08 19.38 25.86
CA ASP A 89 -6.88 20.61 25.78
C ASP A 89 -6.58 21.54 26.97
#